data_AF-A0A350Y9V4-F1
#
_entry.id   AF-A0A350Y9V4-F1
#
_cell.length_a   1.000
_cell.length_b   1.000
_cell.length_c   1.000
_cell.angle_alpha   90.00
_cell.angle_beta   90.00
_cell.angle_gamma   90.00
#
_symmetry.space_group_name_H-M   'P 1'
#
loop_
_entity.id
_entity.type
_entity.pdbx_description
1 polymer ?
#
loop_
_entity_poly.entity_id
_entity_poly.type
_entity_poly.pdbx_seq_one_letter_code
_entity_poly.pdbx_strand_id
1 'polypeptide(L)' 'MQIYKRVSYLQVAEGWQTYVYPVKGGFIRYKLLTSPEALADAIAQCQKSGWIVNNATNLVRQLNAKT' A
#
# COMPACT_ATOMS: atom_id res chain seq x y z
N MET A 1 -10.28 20.65 5.60
CA MET A 1 -10.38 19.19 5.85
C MET A 1 -9.32 18.51 4.99
N GLN A 2 -8.21 18.05 5.58
CA GLN A 2 -7.17 17.37 4.80
C GLN A 2 -7.70 16.00 4.36
N ILE A 3 -8.00 15.91 3.07
CA ILE A 3 -8.42 14.70 2.40
C ILE A 3 -7.18 13.80 2.27
N TYR A 4 -6.87 13.02 3.29
CA TYR A 4 -5.72 12.12 3.26
C TYR A 4 -6.00 11.00 2.27
N LYS A 5 -5.21 10.95 1.19
CA LYS A 5 -5.16 9.77 0.32
C LYS A 5 -4.36 8.70 1.08
N ARG A 6 -4.89 7.47 1.12
CA ARG A 6 -4.26 6.34 1.84
C ARG A 6 -3.77 5.32 0.83
N VAL A 7 -2.61 4.75 1.10
CA VAL A 7 -2.09 3.59 0.38
C VAL A 7 -1.72 2.50 1.40
N SER A 8 -1.95 1.25 1.03
CA SER A 8 -1.41 0.09 1.74
C SER A 8 -0.62 -0.77 0.78
N TYR A 9 0.41 -1.46 1.26
CA TYR A 9 1.14 -2.41 0.46
C TYR A 9 1.33 -3.73 1.20
N LEU A 10 1.40 -4.81 0.44
CA LEU A 10 1.57 -6.18 0.91
C LEU A 10 2.68 -6.84 0.12
N GLN A 11 3.64 -7.46 0.80
CA GLN A 11 4.61 -8.33 0.15
C GLN A 11 3.93 -9.63 -0.30
N VAL A 12 4.12 -9.94 -1.58
CA VAL A 12 3.68 -11.16 -2.27
C VAL A 12 4.90 -11.84 -2.90
N ALA A 13 4.76 -13.06 -3.41
CA ALA A 13 5.87 -13.85 -3.93
C ALA A 13 6.73 -13.11 -4.97
N GLU A 14 6.09 -12.33 -5.86
CA GLU A 14 6.73 -11.64 -6.98
C GLU A 14 6.96 -10.14 -6.72
N GLY A 15 6.86 -9.67 -5.47
CA GLY A 15 7.11 -8.28 -5.10
C GLY A 15 6.10 -7.70 -4.11
N TRP A 16 5.56 -6.52 -4.41
CA TRP A 16 4.66 -5.79 -3.53
C TRP A 16 3.41 -5.33 -4.25
N GLN A 17 2.26 -5.82 -3.79
CA GLN A 17 0.98 -5.33 -4.27
C GLN A 17 0.56 -4.11 -3.45
N THR A 18 0.30 -3.01 -4.13
CA THR A 18 -0.15 -1.76 -3.54
C THR A 18 -1.65 -1.59 -3.73
N TYR A 19 -2.30 -0.89 -2.79
CA TYR A 19 -3.73 -0.59 -2.79
C TYR A 19 -3.91 0.88 -2.44
N VAL A 20 -4.39 1.66 -3.39
CA VAL A 20 -4.70 3.08 -3.22
C VAL A 20 -6.19 3.22 -2.96
N TYR A 21 -6.52 3.72 -1.77
CA TYR A 21 -7.90 3.86 -1.33
C TYR A 21 -8.47 5.20 -1.80
N PRO A 22 -9.66 5.20 -2.43
CA PRO A 22 -10.33 6.44 -2.76
C PRO A 22 -10.83 7.12 -1.49
N VAL A 23 -10.93 8.43 -1.54
CA VAL A 23 -11.33 9.25 -0.38
C VAL A 23 -12.83 9.11 -0.10
N LYS A 24 -13.65 9.07 -1.15
CA LYS A 24 -15.10 8.95 -1.05
C LYS A 24 -15.63 8.25 -2.28
N GLY A 25 -16.18 7.05 -2.09
CA GLY A 25 -16.72 6.23 -3.17
C GLY A 25 -15.68 5.84 -4.23
N GLY A 26 -16.02 4.89 -5.09
CA GLY A 26 -15.16 4.44 -6.18
C GLY A 26 -14.28 3.24 -5.84
N PHE A 27 -13.45 2.88 -6.81
CA PHE A 27 -12.68 1.63 -6.80
C PHE A 27 -11.31 1.81 -6.15
N ILE A 28 -10.90 0.80 -5.38
CA ILE A 28 -9.52 0.67 -4.93
C ILE A 28 -8.67 0.38 -6.17
N ARG A 29 -7.63 1.19 -6.37
CA ARG A 29 -6.66 0.94 -7.43
C ARG A 29 -5.52 0.12 -6.89
N TYR A 30 -5.01 -0.81 -7.69
CA TYR A 30 -3.85 -1.62 -7.31
C TYR A 30 -2.76 -1.55 -8.36
N LYS A 31 -1.52 -1.77 -7.91
CA LYS A 31 -0.36 -1.91 -8.78
C LYS A 31 0.63 -2.87 -8.13
N LEU A 32 1.18 -3.78 -8.92
CA LEU A 32 2.29 -4.64 -8.51
C LEU A 32 3.61 -3.92 -8.77
N LEU A 33 4.45 -3.84 -7.74
CA LEU A 33 5.82 -3.33 -7.80
C LEU A 33 6.76 -4.51 -7.61
N THR A 34 7.65 -4.76 -8.55
CA THR A 34 8.51 -5.95 -8.56
C THR A 34 9.91 -5.69 -8.01
N SER A 35 10.31 -4.42 -7.88
CA SER A 35 11.63 -4.04 -7.36
C SER A 35 11.50 -3.33 -6.00
N PRO A 36 12.43 -3.60 -5.05
CA PRO A 36 12.50 -2.88 -3.78
C PRO A 36 12.66 -1.37 -3.97
N GLU A 37 13.43 -0.94 -4.96
CA GLU A 37 13.68 0.46 -5.29
C GLU A 37 12.38 1.15 -5.75
N ALA A 38 11.60 0.48 -6.59
CA ALA A 38 10.30 1.00 -7.05
C ALA A 38 9.29 1.15 -5.89
N LEU A 39 9.31 0.23 -4.92
CA LEU A 39 8.51 0.38 -3.70
C LEU A 39 9.00 1.55 -2.85
N ALA A 40 10.31 1.65 -2.60
CA ALA A 40 10.89 2.70 -1.78
C ALA A 40 10.59 4.10 -2.36
N ASP A 41 10.73 4.26 -3.67
CA ASP A 41 10.39 5.49 -4.39
C ASP A 41 8.89 5.81 -4.28
N ALA A 42 8.01 4.82 -4.49
CA ALA A 42 6.57 5.02 -4.34
C ALA A 42 6.16 5.44 -2.92
N ILE A 43 6.77 4.83 -1.88
CA ILE A 43 6.56 5.20 -0.48
C ILE A 43 7.01 6.64 -0.23
N ALA A 44 8.21 7.00 -0.68
CA ALA A 44 8.76 8.35 -0.51
C ALA A 44 7.87 9.42 -1.17
N GLN A 45 7.39 9.16 -2.40
CA GLN A 45 6.49 10.06 -3.10
C GLN A 45 5.14 10.21 -2.40
N CYS A 46 4.57 9.10 -1.90
CA CYS A 46 3.34 9.13 -1.11
C CYS A 46 3.50 9.96 0.16
N GLN A 47 4.56 9.72 0.93
CA GLN A 47 4.86 10.47 2.16
C GLN A 47 5.09 11.96 1.88
N LYS A 48 5.86 12.30 0.84
CA LYS A 48 6.07 13.69 0.40
C LYS A 48 4.76 14.39 0.01
N SER A 49 3.81 13.64 -0.51
CA SER A 49 2.48 14.14 -0.87
C SER A 49 1.48 14.18 0.30
N GLY A 50 1.91 13.83 1.53
CA GLY A 50 1.08 13.78 2.72
C GLY A 50 0.11 12.59 2.78
N TRP A 51 0.39 11.50 2.05
CA TRP A 51 -0.45 10.32 2.06
C TRP A 51 -0.12 9.44 3.27
N ILE A 52 -1.13 8.75 3.78
CA ILE A 52 -0.95 7.72 4.81
C ILE A 52 -0.50 6.43 4.13
N VAL A 53 0.67 5.93 4.50
CA VAL A 53 1.26 4.69 3.96
C VAL A 53 1.24 3.60 5.03
N ASN A 54 0.58 2.48 4.75
CA ASN A 54 0.52 1.33 5.66
C ASN A 54 1.21 0.09 5.08
N ASN A 55 2.09 -0.53 5.85
CA ASN A 55 2.60 -1.87 5.55
C ASN A 55 1.65 -2.93 6.10
N ALA A 56 0.87 -3.56 5.23
CA ALA A 56 -0.11 -4.58 5.63
C ALA A 56 0.50 -6.00 5.73
N THR A 57 1.78 -6.17 5.40
CA THR A 57 2.44 -7.49 5.31
C THR A 57 2.38 -8.28 6.60
N ASN A 58 2.69 -7.63 7.73
CA ASN A 58 2.69 -8.31 9.03
C ASN A 58 1.29 -8.71 9.47
N LEU A 59 0.29 -7.84 9.21
CA LEU A 59 -1.10 -8.12 9.54
C LEU A 59 -1.63 -9.32 8.76
N VAL A 60 -1.40 -9.36 7.44
CA VAL A 60 -1.82 -10.47 6.59
C VAL A 60 -1.13 -11.77 7.01
N ARG A 61 0.17 -11.72 7.33
CA ARG A 61 0.90 -12.88 7.86
C ARG A 61 0.27 -13.43 9.13
N GLN A 62 -0.12 -12.55 10.07
CA GLN A 62 -0.78 -12.95 11.31
C GLN A 62 -2.17 -13.55 11.09
N LEU A 63 -2.95 -13.00 10.15
CA LEU A 63 -4.26 -13.53 9.80
C LEU A 63 -4.14 -14.94 9.18
N ASN A 64 -3.23 -15.12 8.24
CA ASN A 64 -3.00 -16.41 7.59
C ASN A 64 -2.51 -17.49 8.56
N ALA A 65 -1.68 -17.12 9.56
CA ALA A 65 -1.21 -18.07 10.57
C ALA A 65 -2.31 -18.58 11.51
N LYS A 66 -3.46 -17.90 11.56
CA LYS A 66 -4.63 -18.29 12.37
C LYS A 66 -5.69 -19.06 11.58
N THR A 67 -5.46 -19.25 10.28
CA THR A 67 -6.39 -19.94 9.36
C THR A 67 -5.87 -21.35 9.09
#